data_AF-A0A183DAB4-F1
#
_entry.id   AF-A0A183DAB4-F1
#
_cell.length_a   1.000
_cell.length_b   1.000
_cell.length_c   1.000
_cell.angle_alpha   90.00
_cell.angle_beta   90.00
_cell.angle_gamma   90.00
#
_symmetry.space_group_name_H-M   'P 1'
#
loop_
_entity.id
_entity.type
_entity.pdbx_description
1 polymer ?
#
loop_
_entity_poly.entity_id
_entity_poly.type
_entity_poly.pdbx_seq_one_letter_code
_entity_poly.pdbx_strand_id
1 'polypeptide(L)'
;MRSKGFRSLIDVRSELKSELVKDQARMLGIAQWKRFDVLNRYLRGFRPGEMTVITGGTGFGKTTFVCEYALDLLIQGVRTLFCSFEMPDEKILKWMLVQFAA
;
A
#
# COMPACT_ATOMS: atom_id res chain seq x y z
N MET A 1 -24.97 6.91 -17.22
CA MET A 1 -24.72 5.62 -17.89
C MET A 1 -24.80 4.48 -16.87
N ARG A 2 -25.99 3.92 -16.66
CA ARG A 2 -26.20 2.68 -15.88
C ARG A 2 -26.58 1.59 -16.88
N SER A 3 -25.69 0.64 -17.14
CA SER A 3 -26.02 -0.61 -17.85
C SER A 3 -24.85 -1.61 -17.73
N LYS A 4 -24.69 -2.20 -16.54
CA LYS A 4 -24.18 -3.56 -16.44
C LYS A 4 -25.12 -4.24 -15.44
N GLY A 5 -26.02 -5.08 -15.95
CA GLY A 5 -26.92 -5.88 -15.14
C GLY A 5 -26.15 -6.92 -14.31
N PHE A 6 -26.89 -7.83 -13.66
CA PHE A 6 -26.32 -8.96 -12.94
C PHE A 6 -25.44 -9.81 -13.88
N ARG A 7 -24.17 -9.99 -13.54
CA ARG A 7 -23.24 -10.88 -14.27
C ARG A 7 -23.33 -12.27 -13.65
N SER A 8 -23.54 -13.29 -14.47
CA SER A 8 -23.50 -14.68 -14.01
C SER A 8 -22.05 -15.17 -13.86
N LEU A 9 -21.86 -16.24 -13.08
CA LEU A 9 -20.56 -16.92 -12.95
C LEU A 9 -19.98 -17.35 -14.32
N ILE A 10 -20.86 -17.70 -15.27
CA ILE A 10 -20.46 -18.10 -16.62
C ILE A 10 -19.86 -16.91 -17.38
N ASP A 11 -20.41 -15.71 -17.19
CA ASP A 11 -19.94 -14.48 -17.85
C ASP A 11 -18.55 -14.06 -17.34
N VAL A 12 -18.25 -14.34 -16.06
CA VAL A 12 -16.96 -14.02 -15.43
C VAL A 12 -15.86 -15.05 -15.77
N ARG A 13 -16.25 -16.29 -16.12
CA ARG A 13 -15.31 -17.41 -16.35
C ARG A 13 -14.29 -17.12 -17.46
N SER A 14 -14.71 -16.52 -18.58
CA SER A 14 -13.82 -16.22 -19.70
C SER A 14 -12.83 -15.10 -19.38
N GLU A 15 -13.29 -14.07 -18.66
CA GLU A 15 -12.50 -12.95 -18.16
C GLU A 15 -11.43 -13.48 -17.19
N LEU A 16 -11.84 -14.26 -16.18
CA LEU A 16 -10.96 -14.88 -15.18
C LEU A 16 -9.93 -15.85 -15.80
N LYS A 17 -10.32 -16.66 -16.78
CA LYS A 17 -9.38 -17.54 -17.49
C LYS A 17 -8.27 -16.74 -18.17
N SER A 18 -8.61 -15.58 -18.73
CA SER A 18 -7.62 -14.70 -19.38
C SER A 18 -6.69 -14.02 -18.37
N GLU A 19 -7.18 -13.71 -17.16
CA GLU A 19 -6.39 -13.15 -16.07
C GLU A 19 -5.41 -14.20 -15.52
N LEU A 20 -5.90 -15.40 -15.20
CA LEU A 20 -5.08 -16.47 -14.64
C LEU A 20 -3.92 -16.90 -15.56
N VAL A 21 -4.14 -16.92 -16.88
CA VAL A 21 -3.09 -17.28 -17.85
C VAL A 21 -2.02 -16.19 -17.97
N LYS A 22 -2.32 -14.94 -17.61
CA LYS A 22 -1.39 -13.80 -17.68
C LYS A 22 -0.63 -13.54 -16.37
N ASP A 23 -1.05 -14.12 -15.24
CA ASP A 23 -0.78 -13.57 -13.90
C ASP A 23 0.21 -14.32 -13.01
N GLN A 24 1.48 -14.35 -13.41
CA GLN A 24 2.55 -14.48 -12.38
C GLN A 24 3.01 -13.11 -11.86
N ALA A 25 3.05 -12.08 -12.72
CA ALA A 25 3.51 -10.74 -12.35
C ALA A 25 2.44 -9.90 -11.62
N ARG A 26 1.15 -10.13 -11.91
CA ARG A 26 0.04 -9.33 -11.36
C ARG A 26 -0.34 -9.69 -9.92
N MET A 27 0.21 -10.79 -9.38
CA MET A 27 0.11 -11.10 -7.95
C MET A 27 0.94 -10.15 -7.08
N LEU A 28 1.90 -9.43 -7.67
CA LEU A 28 2.70 -8.44 -6.97
C LEU A 28 1.99 -7.09 -6.97
N GLY A 29 2.07 -6.39 -5.84
CA GLY A 29 1.64 -5.01 -5.71
C GLY A 29 2.43 -4.07 -6.62
N ILE A 30 1.84 -2.89 -6.88
CA ILE A 30 2.39 -1.85 -7.74
C ILE A 30 3.73 -1.29 -7.23
N ALA A 31 4.03 -1.46 -5.95
CA ALA A 31 5.32 -1.16 -5.34
C ALA A 31 5.69 -2.25 -4.35
N GLN A 32 6.95 -2.67 -4.35
CA GLN A 32 7.50 -3.58 -3.35
C GLN A 32 8.23 -2.74 -2.30
N TRP A 33 8.05 -3.01 -1.01
CA TRP A 33 8.75 -2.25 0.02
C TRP A 33 10.24 -2.51 -0.05
N LYS A 34 11.07 -1.45 0.01
CA LYS A 34 12.53 -1.58 0.01
C LYS A 34 13.09 -1.48 1.42
N ARG A 35 12.57 -0.56 2.23
CA ARG A 35 12.93 -0.36 3.65
C ARG A 35 12.30 -1.42 4.58
N PHE A 36 11.26 -2.10 4.11
CA PHE A 36 10.57 -3.20 4.81
C PHE A 36 10.41 -4.43 3.90
N ASP A 37 11.51 -4.88 3.30
CA ASP A 37 11.54 -5.98 2.33
C ASP A 37 10.84 -7.26 2.82
N VAL A 38 10.94 -7.55 4.12
CA VAL A 38 10.28 -8.69 4.77
C VAL A 38 8.76 -8.71 4.56
N LEU A 39 8.11 -7.53 4.47
CA LEU A 39 6.67 -7.43 4.24
C LEU A 39 6.27 -7.96 2.86
N ASN A 40 7.14 -7.87 1.86
CA ASN A 40 6.85 -8.38 0.51
C ASN A 40 6.61 -9.90 0.53
N ARG A 41 7.21 -10.62 1.48
CA ARG A 41 7.01 -12.07 1.62
C ARG A 41 5.58 -12.42 2.01
N TYR A 42 4.95 -11.57 2.82
CA TYR A 42 3.62 -11.79 3.38
C TYR A 42 2.53 -11.08 2.58
N LEU A 43 2.75 -9.82 2.23
CA LEU A 43 1.76 -8.93 1.62
C LEU A 43 1.90 -8.83 0.09
N ARG A 44 3.03 -9.31 -0.47
CA ARG A 44 3.34 -9.28 -1.91
C ARG A 44 3.40 -7.87 -2.52
N GLY A 45 3.65 -6.85 -1.70
CA GLY A 45 3.75 -5.45 -2.12
C GLY A 45 2.47 -4.64 -1.93
N PHE A 46 2.56 -3.33 -2.13
CA PHE A 46 1.46 -2.39 -2.00
C PHE A 46 0.49 -2.51 -3.18
N ARG A 47 -0.79 -2.79 -2.94
CA ARG A 47 -1.79 -3.03 -3.99
C ARG A 47 -2.89 -1.97 -4.01
N PRO A 48 -3.32 -1.51 -5.20
CA PRO A 48 -4.46 -0.59 -5.32
C PRO A 48 -5.74 -1.21 -4.79
N GLY A 49 -6.54 -0.42 -4.06
CA GLY A 49 -7.84 -0.84 -3.53
C GLY A 49 -7.79 -1.64 -2.23
N GLU A 50 -6.60 -1.94 -1.69
CA GLU A 50 -6.47 -2.53 -0.36
C GLU A 50 -6.56 -1.47 0.75
N MET A 51 -7.10 -1.88 1.91
CA MET A 51 -7.10 -1.09 3.14
C MET A 51 -6.29 -1.81 4.20
N THR A 52 -5.22 -1.18 4.67
CA THR A 52 -4.37 -1.71 5.75
C THR A 52 -4.60 -0.92 7.03
N VAL A 53 -4.86 -1.61 8.14
CA VAL A 53 -5.04 -1.00 9.46
C VAL A 53 -3.86 -1.38 10.34
N ILE A 54 -3.19 -0.36 10.90
CA ILE A 54 -2.07 -0.53 11.83
C ILE A 54 -2.55 -0.12 13.22
N THR A 55 -2.44 -1.03 14.19
CA THR A 55 -2.91 -0.84 15.57
C THR A 55 -1.81 -1.21 16.57
N GLY A 56 -1.93 -0.72 17.80
CA GLY A 56 -0.96 -0.90 18.88
C GLY A 56 -1.04 0.21 19.93
N GLY A 57 -0.42 -0.01 21.09
CA GLY A 57 -0.39 0.95 22.20
C GLY A 57 0.38 2.24 21.89
N THR A 58 0.24 3.24 22.75
CA THR A 58 1.04 4.46 22.71
C THR A 58 2.52 4.11 22.87
N GLY A 59 3.40 4.74 22.09
CA GLY A 59 4.84 4.47 22.14
C GLY A 59 5.29 3.22 21.39
N PHE A 60 4.41 2.42 20.78
CA PHE A 60 4.79 1.20 20.04
C PHE A 60 5.39 1.48 18.65
N GLY A 61 5.66 2.74 18.33
CA GLY A 61 6.28 3.11 17.05
C GLY A 61 5.33 3.14 15.84
N LYS A 62 4.00 3.18 16.03
CA LYS A 62 3.03 3.24 14.91
C LYS A 62 3.31 4.41 13.96
N THR A 63 3.40 5.63 14.50
CA THR A 63 3.67 6.83 13.71
C THR A 63 5.04 6.74 13.04
N THR A 64 6.05 6.22 13.75
CA THR A 64 7.40 5.97 13.21
C THR A 64 7.35 5.03 12.01
N PHE A 65 6.64 3.90 12.13
CA PHE A 65 6.47 2.93 11.05
C PHE A 65 5.73 3.53 9.86
N VAL A 66 4.60 4.22 10.07
CA VAL A 66 3.81 4.78 8.98
C VAL A 66 4.56 5.91 8.25
N CYS A 67 5.36 6.71 8.96
CA CYS A 67 6.22 7.72 8.33
C CYS A 67 7.27 7.08 7.40
N GLU A 68 7.96 6.05 7.89
CA GLU A 68 8.96 5.32 7.11
C GLU A 68 8.36 4.59 5.91
N TYR A 69 7.18 4.00 6.11
CA TYR A 69 6.40 3.31 5.09
C TYR A 69 5.97 4.28 3.98
N ALA A 70 5.50 5.46 4.36
CA ALA A 70 5.11 6.51 3.43
C ALA A 70 6.32 7.02 2.62
N LEU A 71 7.48 7.20 3.28
CA LEU A 71 8.73 7.57 2.62
C LEU A 71 9.19 6.52 1.61
N ASP A 72 9.15 5.25 1.98
CA ASP A 72 9.53 4.14 1.07
C ASP A 72 8.71 4.17 -0.22
N LEU A 73 7.39 4.37 -0.12
CA LEU A 73 6.51 4.50 -1.29
C LEU A 73 6.80 5.80 -2.08
N LEU A 74 6.98 6.92 -1.39
CA LEU A 74 7.26 8.22 -2.00
C LEU A 74 8.56 8.19 -2.84
N ILE A 75 9.63 7.62 -2.30
CA ILE A 75 10.94 7.51 -2.97
C ILE A 75 10.85 6.62 -4.22
N GLN A 76 9.95 5.64 -4.20
CA GLN A 76 9.68 4.79 -5.36
C GLN A 76 8.82 5.48 -6.44
N GLY A 77 8.41 6.73 -6.23
CA GLY A 77 7.57 7.49 -7.15
C GLY A 77 6.07 7.21 -7.01
N VAL A 78 5.64 6.51 -5.96
CA VAL A 78 4.22 6.37 -5.63
C VAL A 78 3.74 7.68 -5.03
N ARG A 79 2.66 8.24 -5.58
CA ARG A 79 2.05 9.46 -5.04
C ARG A 79 1.44 9.16 -3.68
N THR A 80 2.04 9.72 -2.63
CA THR A 80 1.65 9.46 -1.24
C THR A 80 1.04 10.70 -0.61
N LEU A 81 -0.19 10.58 -0.12
CA LEU A 81 -0.83 11.59 0.74
C LEU A 81 -0.72 11.12 2.19
N PHE A 82 -0.21 11.98 3.06
CA PHE A 82 -0.11 11.71 4.49
C PHE A 82 -1.00 12.68 5.27
N CYS A 83 -1.94 12.15 6.05
CA CYS A 83 -2.84 12.94 6.87
C CYS A 83 -2.58 12.62 8.35
N SER A 84 -2.14 13.62 9.12
CA SER A 84 -1.96 13.50 10.57
C SER A 84 -3.03 14.28 11.31
N PHE A 85 -3.70 13.63 12.27
CA PHE A 85 -4.72 14.27 13.11
C PHE A 85 -4.32 14.39 14.59
N GLU A 86 -3.21 13.76 14.98
CA GLU A 86 -2.70 13.80 16.36
C GLU A 86 -1.48 14.73 16.48
N MET A 87 -0.58 14.71 15.49
CA MET A 87 0.64 15.51 15.48
C MET A 87 0.59 16.59 14.39
N PRO A 88 1.13 17.80 14.65
CA PRO A 88 1.30 18.81 13.61
C PRO A 88 2.13 18.29 12.43
N ASP A 89 1.77 18.73 11.23
CA ASP A 89 2.43 18.40 9.97
C ASP A 89 3.94 18.70 10.00
N GLU A 90 4.35 19.86 10.52
CA GLU A 90 5.77 20.22 10.65
C GLU A 90 6.58 19.18 11.45
N LYS A 91 5.98 18.62 12.52
CA LYS A 91 6.65 17.62 13.37
C LYS A 91 6.79 16.28 12.65
N ILE A 92 5.77 15.88 11.88
CA ILE A 92 5.81 14.69 11.04
C ILE A 92 6.87 14.85 9.94
N LEU A 93 6.91 15.99 9.26
CA LEU A 93 7.87 16.25 8.18
C LEU A 93 9.31 16.25 8.69
N LYS A 94 9.59 16.89 9.82
CA LYS A 94 10.91 16.82 10.47
C LYS A 94 11.29 15.38 10.83
N TRP A 95 10.34 14.60 11.34
CA TRP A 95 10.59 13.20 11.66
C TRP A 95 10.89 12.35 10.41
N MET A 96 10.13 12.54 9.34
CA MET A 96 10.38 11.91 8.05
C MET A 96 11.77 12.28 7.49
N LEU A 97 12.21 13.53 7.62
CA LEU A 97 13.57 13.93 7.19
C LEU A 97 14.67 13.23 8.00
N VAL A 98 14.49 13.09 9.31
CA VAL A 98 15.42 12.32 10.15
C VAL A 98 15.45 10.86 9.71
N GLN A 99 14.30 10.25 9.48
CA GLN A 99 14.22 8.87 9.00
C GLN A 99 14.83 8.71 7.61
N PHE A 100 14.69 9.68 6.71
CA PHE A 100 15.29 9.64 5.39
C PHE A 100 16.82 9.72 5.41
N ALA A 101 17.38 10.44 6.38
CA ALA A 101 18.83 10.59 6.53
C ALA A 101 19.52 9.41 7.24
N ALA A 102 18.74 8.56 7.93
CA ALA A 102 19.22 7.36 8.62
C ALA A 102 19.43 6.19 7.64
#